data_AF-A0A7S2UVL1-F1
#
_entry.id   AF-A0A7S2UVL1-F1
#
_cell.length_a   1.000
_cell.length_b   1.000
_cell.length_c   1.000
_cell.angle_alpha   90.00
_cell.angle_beta   90.00
_cell.angle_gamma   90.00
#
_symmetry.space_group_name_H-M   'P 1'
#
loop_
_entity.id
_entity.type
_entity.pdbx_description
1 polymer ?
#
loop_
_entity_poly.entity_id
_entity_poly.type
_entity_poly.pdbx_seq_one_letter_code
_entity_poly.pdbx_strand_id
1 'polypeptide(L)'
;VDSMNIFGIHNLGVDVKFLEDFADDSGIPQLRECFLPLRTLCDAILHQDSPTILADPKLRATIFPKLDATKLLAILEKFQDLNMVAKVRNRKVDDLPNLDKKVVYRILSQLRSEGL
;
A
#
# COMPACT_ATOMS: atom_id res chain seq x y z
N VAL A 1 14.19 1.66 -13.30
CA VAL A 1 13.60 0.31 -13.31
C VAL A 1 12.53 0.31 -12.24
N ASP A 2 11.29 0.44 -12.73
CA ASP A 2 9.96 0.42 -12.12
C ASP A 2 9.74 1.25 -10.85
N SER A 3 9.40 2.53 -11.04
CA SER A 3 8.89 3.40 -9.98
C SER A 3 7.40 3.17 -9.73
N MET A 4 7.02 3.06 -8.46
CA MET A 4 5.61 3.02 -8.05
C MET A 4 5.19 4.36 -7.45
N ASN A 5 3.95 4.74 -7.64
CA ASN A 5 3.34 5.89 -6.96
C ASN A 5 1.99 5.49 -6.38
N ILE A 6 1.35 6.39 -5.63
CA ILE A 6 0.09 6.10 -4.95
C ILE A 6 -1.03 5.66 -5.93
N PHE A 7 -1.07 6.19 -7.16
CA PHE A 7 -2.05 5.76 -8.16
C PHE A 7 -1.76 4.35 -8.68
N GLY A 8 -0.49 3.99 -8.86
CA GLY A 8 -0.10 2.63 -9.23
C GLY A 8 -0.55 1.61 -8.19
N ILE A 9 -0.41 1.96 -6.90
CA ILE A 9 -0.84 1.11 -5.79
C ILE A 9 -2.37 1.04 -5.72
N HIS A 10 -3.07 2.15 -5.94
CA HIS A 10 -4.53 2.17 -6.05
C HIS A 10 -5.02 1.24 -7.16
N ASN A 11 -4.46 1.37 -8.37
CA ASN A 11 -4.84 0.55 -9.51
C ASN A 11 -4.55 -0.94 -9.25
N LEU A 12 -3.41 -1.26 -8.63
CA LEU A 12 -3.13 -2.63 -8.18
C LEU A 12 -4.19 -3.13 -7.19
N GLY A 13 -4.64 -2.30 -6.25
CA GLY A 13 -5.73 -2.65 -5.33
C GLY A 13 -7.07 -2.92 -6.03
N VAL A 14 -7.35 -2.21 -7.13
CA VAL A 14 -8.50 -2.46 -8.01
C VAL A 14 -8.33 -3.78 -8.77
N ASP A 15 -7.15 -4.03 -9.35
CA ASP A 15 -6.88 -5.29 -10.07
C ASP A 15 -6.97 -6.50 -9.14
N VAL A 16 -6.40 -6.41 -7.92
CA VAL A 16 -6.53 -7.45 -6.89
C VAL A 16 -8.00 -7.69 -6.54
N LYS A 17 -8.86 -6.65 -6.59
CA LYS A 17 -10.28 -6.81 -6.29
C LYS A 17 -10.96 -7.66 -7.36
N PHE A 18 -10.68 -7.39 -8.63
CA PHE A 18 -11.20 -8.20 -9.72
C PHE A 18 -10.72 -9.66 -9.64
N LEU A 19 -9.47 -9.89 -9.20
CA LEU A 19 -8.96 -11.25 -9.00
C LEU A 19 -9.63 -11.97 -7.83
N GLU A 20 -9.91 -11.27 -6.73
CA GLU A 20 -10.66 -11.81 -5.59
C GLU A 20 -12.11 -12.14 -5.99
N ASP A 21 -12.79 -11.23 -6.69
CA ASP A 21 -14.16 -11.42 -7.17
C ASP A 21 -14.22 -12.61 -8.15
N PHE A 22 -13.25 -12.73 -9.07
CA PHE A 22 -13.11 -13.90 -9.95
C PHE A 22 -12.88 -15.21 -9.16
N ALA A 23 -12.05 -15.17 -8.12
CA ALA A 23 -11.78 -16.33 -7.28
C ALA A 23 -13.03 -16.81 -6.53
N ASP A 24 -13.84 -15.87 -6.02
CA ASP A 24 -15.11 -16.17 -5.38
C ASP A 24 -16.07 -16.87 -6.37
N ASP A 25 -16.12 -16.38 -7.63
CA ASP A 25 -16.97 -16.93 -8.69
C ASP A 25 -16.49 -18.29 -9.23
N SER A 26 -15.20 -18.62 -9.05
CA SER A 26 -14.61 -19.87 -9.54
C SER A 26 -15.08 -21.13 -8.80
N GLY A 27 -15.68 -20.97 -7.61
CA GLY A 27 -16.06 -22.07 -6.74
C GLY A 27 -14.87 -22.74 -6.03
N ILE A 28 -13.67 -22.13 -6.03
CA ILE A 28 -12.48 -22.59 -5.32
C ILE A 28 -12.20 -21.63 -4.14
N PRO A 29 -12.69 -21.91 -2.91
CA PRO A 29 -12.64 -20.95 -1.81
C PRO A 29 -11.23 -20.50 -1.42
N GLN A 30 -10.25 -21.39 -1.55
CA GLN A 30 -8.86 -21.14 -1.15
C GLN A 30 -8.13 -20.20 -2.11
N LEU A 31 -8.64 -20.01 -3.33
CA LEU A 31 -7.99 -19.17 -4.33
C LEU A 31 -7.97 -17.70 -3.92
N ARG A 32 -9.02 -17.24 -3.23
CA ARG A 32 -9.08 -15.88 -2.69
C ARG A 32 -7.93 -15.61 -1.70
N GLU A 33 -7.58 -16.60 -0.88
CA GLU A 33 -6.54 -16.48 0.15
C GLU A 33 -5.15 -16.19 -0.45
N CYS A 34 -4.92 -16.61 -1.70
CA CYS A 34 -3.67 -16.31 -2.43
C CYS A 34 -3.45 -14.80 -2.64
N PHE A 35 -4.52 -14.01 -2.68
CA PHE A 35 -4.46 -12.56 -2.90
C PHE A 35 -4.37 -11.75 -1.61
N LEU A 36 -4.64 -12.36 -0.45
CA LEU A 36 -4.68 -11.67 0.84
C LEU A 36 -3.41 -10.86 1.16
N PRO A 37 -2.18 -11.33 0.89
CA PRO A 37 -0.98 -10.55 1.14
C PRO A 37 -0.91 -9.26 0.30
N LEU A 38 -1.32 -9.31 -0.97
CA LEU A 38 -1.35 -8.15 -1.87
C LEU A 38 -2.46 -7.18 -1.48
N ARG A 39 -3.66 -7.71 -1.17
CA ARG A 39 -4.79 -6.92 -0.64
C ARG A 39 -4.39 -6.16 0.60
N THR A 40 -3.85 -6.86 1.61
CA THR A 40 -3.43 -6.25 2.88
C THR A 40 -2.38 -5.15 2.67
N LEU A 41 -1.45 -5.36 1.75
CA LEU A 41 -0.40 -4.38 1.43
C LEU A 41 -0.98 -3.13 0.76
N CYS A 42 -1.89 -3.29 -0.21
CA CYS A 42 -2.57 -2.18 -0.85
C CYS A 42 -3.41 -1.40 0.17
N ASP A 43 -4.23 -2.10 0.96
CA ASP A 43 -5.10 -1.49 1.97
C ASP A 43 -4.28 -0.70 3.01
N ALA A 44 -3.14 -1.25 3.45
CA ALA A 44 -2.26 -0.57 4.41
C ALA A 44 -1.66 0.73 3.87
N ILE A 45 -1.25 0.76 2.60
CA ILE A 45 -0.66 1.94 1.97
C ILE A 45 -1.74 2.98 1.62
N LEU A 46 -2.91 2.52 1.17
CA LEU A 46 -4.03 3.35 0.74
C LEU A 46 -4.93 3.81 1.89
N HIS A 47 -4.71 3.33 3.11
CA HIS A 47 -5.43 3.80 4.29
C HIS A 47 -5.25 5.31 4.48
N GLN A 48 -6.32 6.04 4.82
CA GLN A 48 -6.29 7.49 4.98
C GLN A 48 -5.22 7.95 6.00
N ASP A 49 -5.11 7.23 7.11
CA ASP A 49 -4.08 7.45 8.15
C ASP A 49 -2.77 6.67 7.93
N SER A 50 -2.50 6.18 6.72
CA SER A 50 -1.28 5.41 6.45
C SER A 50 0.03 6.13 6.83
N PRO A 51 0.18 7.47 6.72
CA PRO A 51 1.38 8.16 7.20
C PRO A 51 1.68 7.93 8.68
N THR A 52 0.63 7.80 9.50
CA THR A 52 0.70 7.61 10.95
C THR A 52 0.81 6.13 11.27
N ILE A 53 -0.07 5.30 10.71
CA ILE A 53 -0.12 3.86 10.96
C ILE A 53 1.18 3.19 10.55
N LEU A 54 1.69 3.47 9.34
CA LEU A 54 2.87 2.79 8.83
C LEU A 54 4.16 3.21 9.55
N ALA A 55 4.17 4.41 10.16
CA ALA A 55 5.29 4.92 10.92
C ALA A 55 5.32 4.46 12.39
N ASP A 56 4.30 3.75 12.87
CA ASP A 56 4.24 3.21 14.23
C ASP A 56 4.09 1.68 14.19
N PRO A 57 5.12 0.91 14.59
CA PRO A 57 5.06 -0.56 14.57
C PRO A 57 3.91 -1.15 15.40
N LYS A 58 3.55 -0.54 16.54
CA LYS A 58 2.46 -1.05 17.38
C LYS A 58 1.11 -0.80 16.72
N LEU A 59 0.91 0.39 16.18
CA LEU A 59 -0.32 0.74 15.47
C LEU A 59 -0.46 -0.08 14.18
N ARG A 60 0.62 -0.24 13.43
CA ARG A 60 0.68 -1.10 12.23
C ARG A 60 0.29 -2.55 12.55
N ALA A 61 0.85 -3.14 13.61
CA ALA A 61 0.51 -4.50 14.04
C ALA A 61 -0.94 -4.63 14.52
N THR A 62 -1.53 -3.56 15.05
CA THR A 62 -2.93 -3.54 15.52
C THR A 62 -3.92 -3.44 14.35
N ILE A 63 -3.68 -2.52 13.42
CA ILE A 63 -4.61 -2.28 12.29
C ILE A 63 -4.40 -3.29 11.16
N PHE A 64 -3.15 -3.67 10.89
CA PHE A 64 -2.78 -4.59 9.81
C PHE A 64 -1.92 -5.76 10.32
N PRO A 65 -2.49 -6.66 11.16
CA PRO A 65 -1.73 -7.73 11.81
C PRO A 65 -1.09 -8.74 10.85
N LYS A 66 -1.60 -8.84 9.61
CA LYS A 66 -1.10 -9.74 8.57
C LYS A 66 -0.13 -9.06 7.58
N LEU A 67 0.19 -7.78 7.81
CA LEU A 67 1.06 -7.03 6.92
C LEU A 67 2.51 -7.49 7.06
N ASP A 68 3.10 -7.90 5.94
CA ASP A 68 4.51 -8.23 5.84
C ASP A 68 5.34 -6.94 5.72
N ALA A 69 6.03 -6.58 6.81
CA ALA A 69 6.81 -5.35 6.91
C ALA A 69 8.03 -5.34 5.96
N THR A 70 8.59 -6.50 5.62
CA THR A 70 9.69 -6.61 4.65
C THR A 70 9.20 -6.29 3.24
N LYS A 71 8.00 -6.76 2.87
CA LYS A 71 7.38 -6.39 1.58
C LYS A 71 6.97 -4.91 1.54
N LEU A 72 6.47 -4.38 2.67
CA LEU A 72 6.17 -2.95 2.80
C LEU A 72 7.43 -2.11 2.54
N LEU A 73 8.56 -2.45 3.20
CA LEU A 73 9.85 -1.80 2.97
C LEU A 73 10.22 -1.81 1.49
N ALA A 74 10.19 -2.99 0.85
CA ALA A 74 10.57 -3.14 -0.56
C ALA A 74 9.71 -2.31 -1.53
N ILE A 75 8.41 -2.13 -1.25
CA ILE A 75 7.54 -1.25 -2.04
C ILE A 75 7.88 0.22 -1.82
N LEU A 76 8.03 0.62 -0.55
CA LEU A 76 8.30 2.01 -0.19
C LEU A 76 9.66 2.50 -0.69
N GLU A 77 10.65 1.61 -0.80
CA GLU A 77 11.96 1.94 -1.42
C GLU A 77 11.86 2.29 -2.90
N LYS A 78 10.85 1.76 -3.60
CA LYS A 78 10.57 2.05 -5.01
C LYS A 78 9.53 3.16 -5.19
N PHE A 79 9.02 3.72 -4.10
CA PHE A 79 7.96 4.72 -4.13
C PHE A 79 8.50 6.08 -4.60
N GLN A 80 7.81 6.68 -5.57
CA GLN A 80 8.06 8.01 -6.08
C GLN A 80 6.83 8.88 -5.90
N ASP A 81 7.04 10.04 -5.28
CA ASP A 81 6.01 11.07 -5.19
C ASP A 81 5.64 11.56 -6.59
N LEU A 82 4.38 11.95 -6.73
CA LEU A 82 3.85 12.52 -7.95
C LEU A 82 4.26 13.99 -8.04
N ASN A 83 4.67 14.41 -9.23
CA ASN A 83 4.86 15.83 -9.50
C ASN A 83 3.51 16.56 -9.39
N MET A 84 3.56 17.85 -9.01
CA MET A 84 2.36 18.68 -8.79
C MET A 84 1.37 18.67 -9.96
N VAL A 85 1.88 18.63 -11.20
CA VAL A 85 1.05 18.53 -12.42
C VAL A 85 0.24 17.23 -12.46
N ALA A 86 0.82 16.11 -12.03
CA ALA A 86 0.14 14.82 -11.97
C ALA A 86 -0.92 14.79 -10.85
N LYS A 87 -0.64 15.44 -9.69
CA LYS A 87 -1.62 15.57 -8.60
C LYS A 87 -2.85 16.39 -9.03
N VAL A 88 -2.64 17.48 -9.77
CA VAL A 88 -3.74 18.36 -10.26
C VAL A 88 -4.56 17.70 -11.37
N ARG A 89 -3.93 16.92 -12.26
CA ARG A 89 -4.65 16.21 -13.33
C ARG A 89 -5.54 15.09 -12.79
N ASN A 90 -5.20 14.53 -11.64
CA ASN A 90 -5.87 13.39 -11.02
C ASN A 90 -6.76 13.77 -9.82
N ARG A 91 -7.37 14.97 -9.83
CA ARG A 91 -8.34 15.50 -8.84
C ARG A 91 -9.56 14.62 -8.53
N LYS A 92 -9.69 13.44 -9.13
CA LYS A 92 -10.79 12.50 -8.84
C LYS A 92 -10.51 11.59 -7.63
N VAL A 93 -9.34 11.67 -7.00
CA VAL A 93 -8.97 10.77 -5.90
C VAL A 93 -8.59 11.55 -4.65
N ASP A 94 -9.51 12.42 -4.22
CA ASP A 94 -9.39 13.20 -2.97
C ASP A 94 -9.29 12.29 -1.71
N ASP A 95 -9.62 10.99 -1.85
CA ASP A 95 -9.57 10.00 -0.77
C ASP A 95 -8.21 9.28 -0.63
N LEU A 96 -7.21 9.55 -1.48
CA LEU A 96 -5.90 8.91 -1.34
C LEU A 96 -5.03 9.58 -0.25
N PRO A 97 -4.29 8.80 0.54
CA PRO A 97 -3.40 9.35 1.54
C PRO A 97 -2.24 10.10 0.89
N ASN A 98 -1.83 11.19 1.53
CA ASN A 98 -0.70 11.99 1.10
C ASN A 98 0.62 11.35 1.56
N LEU A 99 1.21 10.51 0.71
CA LEU A 99 2.54 9.93 0.88
C LEU A 99 3.57 10.74 0.10
N ASP A 100 3.89 11.94 0.60
CA ASP A 100 4.98 12.73 0.04
C ASP A 100 6.36 12.11 0.33
N LYS A 101 7.40 12.63 -0.33
CA LYS A 101 8.77 12.14 -0.17
C LYS A 101 9.26 12.14 1.28
N LYS A 102 8.86 13.12 2.10
CA LYS A 102 9.28 13.23 3.50
C LYS A 102 8.61 12.17 4.37
N VAL A 103 7.31 11.95 4.15
CA VAL A 103 6.53 10.92 4.85
C VAL A 103 7.09 9.54 4.55
N VAL A 104 7.32 9.23 3.27
CA VAL A 104 7.88 7.93 2.86
C VAL A 104 9.27 7.73 3.47
N TYR A 105 10.12 8.75 3.44
CA TYR A 105 11.45 8.66 4.06
C TYR A 105 11.37 8.38 5.57
N ARG A 106 10.45 9.04 6.29
CA ARG A 106 10.23 8.78 7.73
C ARG A 106 9.83 7.33 7.99
N ILE A 107 8.89 6.79 7.21
CA ILE A 107 8.43 5.41 7.34
C ILE A 107 9.60 4.44 7.05
N LEU A 108 10.39 4.69 5.99
CA LEU A 108 11.56 3.88 5.65
C LEU A 108 12.61 3.89 6.77
N SER A 109 12.93 5.06 7.33
CA SER A 109 13.86 5.17 8.46
C SER A 109 13.37 4.37 9.67
N GLN A 110 12.07 4.41 9.95
CA GLN A 110 11.46 3.64 11.03
C GLN A 110 11.57 2.13 10.77
N LEU A 111 11.15 1.65 9.61
CA LEU A 111 11.22 0.22 9.26
C LEU A 111 12.64 -0.33 9.36
N ARG A 112 13.65 0.43 8.89
CA ARG A 112 15.06 0.03 8.99
C ARG A 112 15.55 0.01 10.43
N SER A 113 15.07 0.92 11.29
CA SER A 113 15.42 0.91 12.71
C SER A 113 14.89 -0.31 13.46
N GLU A 114 13.86 -0.97 12.91
CA GLU A 114 13.29 -2.23 13.42
C GLU A 114 14.10 -3.46 12.97
N GLY A 115 15.16 -3.28 12.17
CA GLY A 115 16.02 -4.36 11.67
C GLY A 115 15.53 -5.00 10.36
N LEU A 116 14.66 -4.32 9.61
CA LEU A 116 14.19 -4.72 8.28
C LEU A 116 15.09 -4.20 7.15
#